data_AF-A0A814WR66-F1
#
_entry.id   AF-A0A814WR66-F1
#
_cell.length_a   1.000
_cell.length_b   1.000
_cell.length_c   1.000
_cell.angle_alpha   90.00
_cell.angle_beta   90.00
_cell.angle_gamma   90.00
#
_symmetry.space_group_name_H-M   'P 1'
#
loop_
_entity.id
_entity.type
_entity.pdbx_description
1 polymer ?
#
loop_
_entity_poly.entity_id
_entity_poly.type
_entity_poly.pdbx_seq_one_letter_code
_entity_poly.pdbx_strand_id
1 'polypeptide(L)'
;MVEQSLVYIYLFLCSILFISHTRSAPVINETSSVPLLLLISFDGFRWDYPDIYKLPHFDSLQKRGVRVKHIDNSFATVTFPSHYTMVTGLFEETHGIVANSMYDPVLKAVADISTMNDTKWWSQNAYSQPIWVSNQLASDVLQRRSGVIDWPGSSVPINGYRPYEYLDFDITRSLDSAFRQILKWFREPAASRINFGAVYHAEPDVTGHLHGPISPEMNETLKKCDDYLGGLLQMIDDDDYLRQNLNVIITSDHGMHDVEKTHRIFLVDYIDKSLFTAYGGRAFANIFANKASDIDRLYANLSNLTDYEVYKKSQIPVEYHYKSNVRVGDILIVGKVGHDVIIPGDETYAHIVGDHGYDNRAESMHPILYAFGPAFYQNLLAEPFRNVDLYPLMSHVLHLKQRPTNGSLSNVKHILVDFRPEMSSTILVIICLTLVALSAILFTVCAWRHSRQLVYVPPDKVIVEYHRLNNQEGAFDYSSEGEDDIDNEKL
;
A
#
# COMPACT_ATOMS: atom_id res chain seq x y z
N MET A 1 10.13 -49.47 -37.50
CA MET A 1 11.30 -48.56 -37.58
C MET A 1 10.93 -47.14 -37.96
N VAL A 2 10.07 -46.90 -38.96
CA VAL A 2 9.73 -45.53 -39.41
C VAL A 2 8.80 -44.79 -38.42
N GLU A 3 7.88 -45.49 -37.75
CA GLU A 3 6.89 -44.87 -36.86
C GLU A 3 7.47 -44.28 -35.55
N GLN A 4 8.46 -44.93 -34.93
CA GLN A 4 9.05 -44.41 -33.69
C GLN A 4 9.93 -43.18 -33.94
N SER A 5 10.69 -43.17 -35.03
CA SER A 5 11.50 -42.01 -35.44
C SER A 5 10.62 -40.79 -35.77
N LEU A 6 9.42 -41.00 -36.31
CA LEU A 6 8.44 -39.95 -36.56
C LEU A 6 7.88 -39.34 -35.27
N VAL A 7 7.68 -40.14 -34.21
CA VAL A 7 7.24 -39.63 -32.89
C VAL A 7 8.32 -38.75 -32.24
N TYR A 8 9.61 -39.08 -32.39
CA TYR A 8 10.69 -38.26 -31.85
C TYR A 8 10.93 -36.98 -32.66
N ILE A 9 10.81 -37.04 -33.98
CA ILE A 9 10.80 -35.84 -34.83
C ILE A 9 9.59 -34.96 -34.50
N TYR A 10 8.43 -35.56 -34.23
CA TYR A 10 7.23 -34.85 -33.81
C TYR A 10 7.41 -34.21 -32.43
N LEU A 11 7.99 -34.90 -31.44
CA LEU A 11 8.27 -34.32 -30.12
C LEU A 11 9.35 -33.23 -30.16
N PHE A 12 10.38 -33.38 -31.00
CA PHE A 12 11.40 -32.37 -31.22
C PHE A 12 10.81 -31.14 -31.93
N LEU A 13 10.01 -31.34 -32.98
CA LEU A 13 9.27 -30.27 -33.64
C LEU A 13 8.23 -29.63 -32.71
N CYS A 14 7.56 -30.38 -31.85
CA CYS A 14 6.68 -29.84 -30.82
C CYS A 14 7.45 -29.02 -29.79
N SER A 15 8.67 -29.41 -29.41
CA SER A 15 9.53 -28.62 -28.51
C SER A 15 10.05 -27.33 -29.17
N ILE A 16 10.40 -27.37 -30.46
CA ILE A 16 10.73 -26.17 -31.25
C ILE A 16 9.49 -25.31 -31.49
N LEU A 17 8.31 -25.91 -31.67
CA LEU A 17 7.01 -25.22 -31.76
C LEU A 17 6.60 -24.64 -30.41
N PHE A 18 6.96 -25.24 -29.29
CA PHE A 18 6.77 -24.68 -27.95
C PHE A 18 7.73 -23.50 -27.72
N ILE A 19 8.98 -23.60 -28.19
CA ILE A 19 9.99 -22.52 -28.15
C ILE A 19 9.70 -21.42 -29.20
N SER A 20 8.94 -21.72 -30.26
CA SER A 20 8.47 -20.73 -31.24
C SER A 20 7.01 -20.29 -31.04
N HIS A 21 6.26 -20.93 -30.14
CA HIS A 21 5.05 -20.41 -29.48
C HIS A 21 5.38 -19.68 -28.17
N THR A 22 6.63 -19.75 -27.69
CA THR A 22 7.24 -18.62 -26.98
C THR A 22 7.66 -17.51 -27.95
N ARG A 23 7.08 -17.45 -29.17
CA ARG A 23 6.77 -16.19 -29.83
C ARG A 23 6.19 -15.30 -28.75
N SER A 24 6.97 -14.28 -28.43
CA SER A 24 6.62 -13.13 -27.64
C SER A 24 5.35 -13.37 -26.85
N ALA A 25 5.51 -13.72 -25.55
CA ALA A 25 4.52 -13.28 -24.55
C ALA A 25 4.01 -11.94 -25.06
N PRO A 26 2.67 -11.76 -25.22
CA PRO A 26 2.15 -10.60 -25.93
C PRO A 26 3.00 -9.46 -25.45
N VAL A 27 3.67 -8.78 -26.38
CA VAL A 27 4.21 -7.48 -26.05
C VAL A 27 2.91 -6.76 -25.69
N ILE A 28 2.55 -6.82 -24.40
CA ILE A 28 1.69 -5.88 -23.75
C ILE A 28 2.34 -4.63 -24.25
N ASN A 29 1.66 -3.93 -25.15
CA ASN A 29 2.15 -2.66 -25.63
C ASN A 29 2.56 -1.94 -24.35
N GLU A 30 3.86 -1.77 -24.15
CA GLU A 30 4.46 -1.01 -23.06
C GLU A 30 4.19 0.48 -23.31
N THR A 31 2.97 0.82 -23.71
CA THR A 31 2.34 2.00 -23.15
C THR A 31 1.88 1.61 -21.75
N SER A 32 2.84 1.30 -20.85
CA SER A 32 2.58 1.24 -19.41
C SER A 32 2.16 2.66 -19.03
N SER A 33 0.86 2.94 -19.09
CA SER A 33 0.32 4.20 -18.60
C SER A 33 0.73 4.34 -17.14
N VAL A 34 1.15 5.54 -16.76
CA VAL A 34 1.48 5.82 -15.36
C VAL A 34 0.23 5.52 -14.53
N PRO A 35 0.32 4.65 -13.50
CA PRO A 35 -0.84 4.33 -12.67
C PRO A 35 -1.39 5.60 -12.02
N LEU A 36 -2.71 5.70 -12.00
CA LEU A 36 -3.43 6.83 -11.42
C LEU A 36 -3.93 6.45 -10.02
N LEU A 37 -3.67 7.30 -9.04
CA LEU A 37 -4.15 7.12 -7.67
C LEU A 37 -4.63 8.44 -7.08
N LEU A 38 -5.86 8.45 -6.57
CA LEU A 38 -6.45 9.53 -5.79
C LEU A 38 -6.64 9.07 -4.34
N LEU A 39 -6.04 9.80 -3.39
CA LEU A 39 -6.25 9.65 -1.96
C LEU A 39 -7.20 10.74 -1.46
N ILE A 40 -8.23 10.36 -0.71
CA ILE A 40 -9.21 11.29 -0.14
C ILE A 40 -9.30 11.03 1.35
N SER A 41 -9.16 12.08 2.16
CA SER A 41 -9.37 12.02 3.61
C SER A 41 -10.55 12.90 4.02
N PHE A 42 -11.48 12.32 4.76
CA PHE A 42 -12.52 13.04 5.51
C PHE A 42 -12.11 13.06 6.98
N ASP A 43 -11.74 14.20 7.54
CA ASP A 43 -11.21 14.31 8.91
C ASP A 43 -12.25 13.82 9.94
N GLY A 44 -11.82 13.00 10.91
CA GLY A 44 -12.67 12.54 12.01
C GLY A 44 -13.82 11.59 11.60
N PHE A 45 -13.76 10.99 10.41
CA PHE A 45 -14.76 10.06 9.91
C PHE A 45 -14.58 8.66 10.52
N ARG A 46 -15.29 8.44 11.62
CA ARG A 46 -15.29 7.19 12.41
C ARG A 46 -15.83 6.00 11.61
N TRP A 47 -15.22 4.83 11.83
CA TRP A 47 -15.43 3.61 11.05
C TRP A 47 -16.90 3.13 10.93
N ASP A 48 -17.73 3.40 11.93
CA ASP A 48 -19.12 2.93 12.08
C ASP A 48 -20.16 3.95 11.56
N TYR A 49 -19.74 5.18 11.24
CA TYR A 49 -20.65 6.22 10.73
C TYR A 49 -21.45 5.82 9.49
N PRO A 50 -20.90 5.14 8.47
CA PRO A 50 -21.69 4.73 7.32
C PRO A 50 -22.89 3.84 7.71
N ASP A 51 -22.67 2.95 8.67
CA ASP A 51 -23.70 2.01 9.12
C ASP A 51 -24.72 2.66 10.06
N ILE A 52 -24.29 3.58 10.94
CA ILE A 52 -25.17 4.31 11.86
C ILE A 52 -26.08 5.26 11.09
N TYR A 53 -25.50 6.04 10.18
CA TYR A 53 -26.18 7.13 9.49
C TYR A 53 -26.80 6.73 8.14
N LYS A 54 -26.59 5.49 7.70
CA LYS A 54 -27.14 4.92 6.46
C LYS A 54 -26.74 5.76 5.25
N LEU A 55 -25.44 5.75 4.96
CA LEU A 55 -24.83 6.54 3.91
C LEU A 55 -24.73 5.71 2.60
N PRO A 56 -25.70 5.83 1.67
CA PRO A 56 -25.84 4.91 0.55
C PRO A 56 -24.67 4.94 -0.44
N HIS A 57 -24.00 6.08 -0.65
CA HIS A 57 -22.86 6.12 -1.56
C HIS A 57 -21.64 5.45 -0.94
N PHE A 58 -21.39 5.63 0.37
CA PHE A 58 -20.38 4.86 1.10
C PHE A 58 -20.71 3.36 1.10
N ASP A 59 -21.96 2.96 1.35
CA ASP A 59 -22.40 1.56 1.29
C ASP A 59 -22.15 0.94 -0.10
N SER A 60 -22.25 1.73 -1.17
CA SER A 60 -22.01 1.28 -2.53
C SER A 60 -20.53 0.97 -2.81
N LEU A 61 -19.60 1.61 -2.10
CA LEU A 61 -18.16 1.46 -2.34
C LEU A 61 -17.67 0.04 -2.11
N GLN A 62 -18.21 -0.68 -1.12
CA GLN A 62 -17.85 -2.07 -0.89
C GLN A 62 -18.14 -2.91 -2.14
N LYS A 63 -19.32 -2.75 -2.76
CA LYS A 63 -19.68 -3.50 -3.97
C LYS A 63 -18.76 -3.16 -5.15
N ARG A 64 -18.29 -1.91 -5.22
CA ARG A 64 -17.38 -1.41 -6.26
C ARG A 64 -15.92 -1.79 -6.04
N GLY A 65 -15.54 -2.17 -4.82
CA GLY A 65 -14.15 -2.33 -4.44
C GLY A 65 -13.97 -3.07 -3.11
N VAL A 66 -13.24 -2.45 -2.20
CA VAL A 66 -12.88 -2.96 -0.89
C VAL A 66 -13.41 -2.00 0.16
N ARG A 67 -14.08 -2.53 1.19
CA ARG A 67 -14.30 -1.89 2.48
C ARG A 67 -13.39 -2.56 3.50
N VAL A 68 -12.60 -1.81 4.23
CA VAL A 68 -11.90 -2.34 5.42
C VAL A 68 -12.81 -2.13 6.62
N LYS A 69 -12.91 -3.11 7.53
CA LYS A 69 -13.76 -2.98 8.73
C LYS A 69 -13.48 -1.69 9.49
N HIS A 70 -12.21 -1.38 9.70
CA HIS A 70 -11.68 -0.11 10.18
C HIS A 70 -10.15 -0.09 9.99
N ILE A 71 -9.53 1.07 10.16
CA ILE A 71 -8.06 1.17 10.23
C ILE A 71 -7.61 1.20 11.68
N ASP A 72 -6.51 0.49 11.96
CA ASP A 72 -5.83 0.55 13.25
C ASP A 72 -4.88 1.75 13.23
N ASN A 73 -5.26 2.84 13.88
CA ASN A 73 -4.45 4.05 13.88
C ASN A 73 -3.13 3.87 14.64
N SER A 74 -2.12 4.64 14.28
CA SER A 74 -0.97 4.94 15.14
C SER A 74 -1.37 5.91 16.25
N PHE A 75 -0.61 5.93 17.34
CA PHE A 75 -0.77 6.97 18.36
C PHE A 75 0.16 8.14 18.02
N ALA A 76 -0.31 9.38 17.91
CA ALA A 76 -1.57 9.88 18.44
C ALA A 76 -2.65 10.05 17.37
N THR A 77 -3.91 9.74 17.70
CA THR A 77 -5.05 9.84 16.78
C THR A 77 -5.54 11.29 16.63
N VAL A 78 -4.67 12.14 16.10
CA VAL A 78 -4.88 13.58 15.87
C VAL A 78 -4.42 13.96 14.46
N THR A 79 -5.03 15.01 13.91
CA THR A 79 -4.97 15.37 12.49
C THR A 79 -3.60 15.37 11.85
N PHE A 80 -2.68 16.23 12.29
CA PHE A 80 -1.40 16.42 11.61
C PHE A 80 -0.52 15.16 11.69
N PRO A 81 -0.34 14.53 12.88
CA PRO A 81 0.39 13.27 13.00
C PRO A 81 -0.19 12.15 12.14
N SER A 82 -1.49 11.86 12.23
CA SER A 82 -2.14 10.78 11.47
C SER A 82 -2.05 11.00 9.96
N HIS A 83 -2.35 12.22 9.48
CA HIS A 83 -2.27 12.52 8.06
C HIS A 83 -0.86 12.41 7.49
N TYR A 84 0.15 12.76 8.29
CA TYR A 84 1.53 12.64 7.86
C TYR A 84 2.05 11.19 7.94
N THR A 85 1.58 10.42 8.92
CA THR A 85 1.77 8.97 8.98
C THR A 85 1.25 8.30 7.73
N MET A 86 0.01 8.58 7.30
CA MET A 86 -0.60 7.95 6.12
C MET A 86 0.24 8.12 4.85
N VAL A 87 0.87 9.28 4.66
CA VAL A 87 1.60 9.63 3.44
C VAL A 87 3.09 9.36 3.52
N THR A 88 3.62 8.92 4.66
CA THR A 88 5.05 8.54 4.83
C THR A 88 5.22 7.07 5.27
N GLY A 89 4.16 6.50 5.85
CA GLY A 89 4.15 5.21 6.54
C GLY A 89 5.07 5.16 7.77
N LEU A 90 5.46 6.31 8.29
CA LEU A 90 6.30 6.42 9.47
C LEU A 90 5.43 6.65 10.70
N PHE A 91 5.88 6.21 11.87
CA PHE A 91 5.30 6.65 13.13
C PHE A 91 5.68 8.10 13.44
N GLU A 92 4.91 8.68 14.35
CA GLU A 92 5.00 10.03 14.88
C GLU A 92 6.38 10.32 15.45
N GLU A 93 6.94 9.36 16.20
CA GLU A 93 8.30 9.48 16.73
C GLU A 93 9.37 9.53 15.64
N THR A 94 9.08 9.00 14.45
CA THR A 94 10.03 8.90 13.33
C THR A 94 9.90 10.07 12.37
N HIS A 95 8.69 10.48 11.98
CA HIS A 95 8.50 11.64 11.09
C HIS A 95 8.53 12.99 11.83
N GLY A 96 8.35 12.98 13.15
CA GLY A 96 8.56 14.15 14.01
C GLY A 96 7.36 15.07 14.19
N ILE A 97 6.21 14.74 13.61
CA ILE A 97 4.97 15.48 13.82
C ILE A 97 4.20 14.72 14.89
N VAL A 98 4.36 15.13 16.15
CA VAL A 98 3.87 14.33 17.30
C VAL A 98 2.54 14.82 17.85
N ALA A 99 2.11 16.04 17.50
CA ALA A 99 0.83 16.63 17.88
C ALA A 99 0.52 17.83 16.95
N ASN A 100 -0.73 18.30 16.95
CA ASN A 100 -1.14 19.52 16.22
C ASN A 100 -0.50 20.79 16.81
N SER A 101 -0.16 20.77 18.11
CA SER A 101 0.67 21.77 18.79
C SER A 101 1.83 21.06 19.48
N MET A 102 3.07 21.45 19.19
CA MET A 102 4.26 20.77 19.72
C MET A 102 5.43 21.74 19.92
N TYR A 103 6.33 21.39 20.83
CA TYR A 103 7.56 22.12 21.10
C TYR A 103 8.78 21.28 20.76
N ASP A 104 9.77 21.92 20.16
CA ASP A 104 11.07 21.31 19.89
C ASP A 104 12.14 22.00 20.77
N PRO A 105 12.68 21.30 21.77
CA PRO A 105 13.65 21.88 22.70
C PRO A 105 15.02 22.16 22.04
N VAL A 106 15.33 21.51 20.91
CA VAL A 106 16.57 21.75 20.16
C VAL A 106 16.43 23.03 19.34
N LEU A 107 15.30 23.19 18.64
CA LEU A 107 15.01 24.39 17.86
C LEU A 107 14.58 25.58 18.73
N LYS A 108 14.17 25.33 19.97
CA LYS A 108 13.56 26.30 20.90
C LYS A 108 12.39 27.02 20.24
N ALA A 109 11.55 26.28 19.55
CA ALA A 109 10.43 26.79 18.78
C ALA A 109 9.17 25.97 19.06
N VAL A 110 8.02 26.62 18.90
CA VAL A 110 6.69 26.01 18.99
C VAL A 110 6.11 25.90 17.58
N ALA A 111 5.46 24.78 17.30
CA ALA A 111 4.65 24.54 16.12
C ALA A 111 3.19 24.48 16.55
N ASP A 112 2.33 25.14 15.78
CA ASP A 112 0.88 25.11 15.86
C ASP A 112 0.31 25.31 14.43
N ILE A 113 -1.01 25.33 14.29
CA ILE A 113 -1.68 25.50 12.99
C ILE A 113 -1.19 26.72 12.20
N SER A 114 -0.76 27.79 12.88
CA SER A 114 -0.29 29.03 12.26
C SER A 114 1.19 29.01 11.85
N THR A 115 1.99 28.14 12.47
CA THR A 115 3.45 28.08 12.31
C THR A 115 3.96 26.80 11.67
N MET A 116 3.08 25.83 11.39
CA MET A 116 3.40 24.57 10.74
C MET A 116 3.71 24.70 9.23
N ASN A 117 3.71 25.90 8.64
CA ASN A 117 4.12 26.11 7.25
C ASN A 117 5.65 26.12 7.02
N ASP A 118 6.44 25.90 8.08
CA ASP A 118 7.91 25.89 8.04
C ASP A 118 8.48 24.46 7.87
N THR A 119 9.40 24.28 6.90
CA THR A 119 10.09 23.03 6.58
C THR A 119 10.78 22.37 7.78
N LYS A 120 11.24 23.14 8.78
CA LYS A 120 11.94 22.59 9.97
C LYS A 120 11.09 21.60 10.77
N TRP A 121 9.76 21.65 10.64
CA TRP A 121 8.86 20.73 11.31
C TRP A 121 8.77 19.38 10.60
N TRP A 122 8.72 19.40 9.28
CA TRP A 122 8.38 18.22 8.45
C TRP A 122 9.60 17.47 7.93
N SER A 123 10.74 18.15 7.79
CA SER A 123 11.97 17.58 7.22
C SER A 123 12.97 17.18 8.30
N GLN A 124 12.52 16.49 9.35
CA GLN A 124 13.38 16.10 10.46
C GLN A 124 14.46 15.09 10.03
N ASN A 125 14.17 14.27 9.02
CA ASN A 125 15.10 13.30 8.46
C ASN A 125 14.79 12.98 6.98
N ALA A 126 15.74 12.32 6.31
CA ALA A 126 15.63 11.97 4.89
C ALA A 126 14.58 10.87 4.58
N TYR A 127 14.08 10.18 5.60
CA TYR A 127 13.04 9.15 5.44
C TYR A 127 11.63 9.75 5.44
N SER A 128 11.45 10.91 6.08
CA SER A 128 10.20 11.68 6.15
C SER A 128 9.85 12.30 4.79
N GLN A 129 9.56 11.44 3.82
CA GLN A 129 9.28 11.80 2.44
C GLN A 129 7.87 11.36 2.07
N PRO A 130 6.94 12.31 1.89
CA PRO A 130 5.57 11.96 1.59
C PRO A 130 5.42 11.33 0.20
N ILE A 131 4.32 10.62 -0.02
CA ILE A 131 4.06 9.86 -1.24
C ILE A 131 4.06 10.75 -2.50
N TRP A 132 3.60 12.01 -2.39
CA TRP A 132 3.63 12.95 -3.52
C TRP A 132 5.05 13.29 -3.98
N VAL A 133 6.00 13.44 -3.04
CA VAL A 133 7.43 13.63 -3.36
C VAL A 133 8.00 12.33 -3.92
N SER A 134 7.66 11.19 -3.32
CA SER A 134 8.13 9.87 -3.76
C SER A 134 7.70 9.54 -5.18
N ASN A 135 6.47 9.88 -5.56
CA ASN A 135 5.97 9.74 -6.92
C ASN A 135 6.74 10.62 -7.91
N GLN A 136 6.99 11.90 -7.57
CA GLN A 136 7.70 12.84 -8.44
C GLN A 136 9.18 12.52 -8.62
N LEU A 137 9.81 11.90 -7.62
CA LEU A 137 11.23 11.54 -7.64
C LEU A 137 11.49 10.11 -8.14
N ALA A 138 10.45 9.38 -8.55
CA ALA A 138 10.64 8.04 -9.08
C ALA A 138 11.56 8.09 -10.31
N SER A 139 12.59 7.25 -10.31
CA SER A 139 13.68 7.31 -11.30
C SER A 139 13.35 6.57 -12.62
N ASP A 140 12.09 6.58 -13.04
CA ASP A 140 11.68 5.93 -14.29
C ASP A 140 11.58 6.93 -15.45
N VAL A 141 11.37 6.40 -16.66
CA VAL A 141 11.23 7.19 -17.89
C VAL A 141 9.91 7.96 -17.94
N LEU A 142 9.00 7.74 -16.98
CA LEU A 142 7.67 8.29 -17.00
C LEU A 142 7.67 9.64 -16.29
N GLN A 143 7.08 10.65 -16.94
CA GLN A 143 6.89 11.94 -16.30
C GLN A 143 5.78 11.82 -15.25
N ARG A 144 6.17 11.78 -13.97
CA ARG A 144 5.26 11.66 -12.82
C ARG A 144 5.04 13.01 -12.15
N ARG A 145 3.80 13.24 -11.73
CA ARG A 145 3.37 14.49 -11.11
C ARG A 145 2.33 14.23 -10.05
N SER A 146 2.38 15.03 -8.99
CA SER A 146 1.46 14.95 -7.88
C SER A 146 0.68 16.26 -7.75
N GLY A 147 -0.63 16.15 -7.56
CA GLY A 147 -1.52 17.26 -7.21
C GLY A 147 -2.06 17.08 -5.80
N VAL A 148 -2.01 18.10 -4.95
CA VAL A 148 -2.50 17.97 -3.56
C VAL A 148 -3.34 19.17 -3.15
N ILE A 149 -4.52 18.93 -2.61
CA ILE A 149 -5.45 19.96 -2.16
C ILE A 149 -5.62 19.82 -0.64
N ASP A 150 -5.31 20.90 0.09
CA ASP A 150 -5.59 21.08 1.53
C ASP A 150 -4.88 20.10 2.50
N TRP A 151 -4.10 19.13 2.03
CA TRP A 151 -3.48 18.10 2.88
C TRP A 151 -2.38 18.67 3.81
N PRO A 152 -2.31 18.24 5.09
CA PRO A 152 -1.25 18.66 6.01
C PRO A 152 0.18 18.48 5.45
N GLY A 153 0.94 19.58 5.42
CA GLY A 153 2.33 19.60 4.93
C GLY A 153 2.48 19.72 3.41
N SER A 154 1.40 19.69 2.63
CA SER A 154 1.47 19.74 1.16
C SER A 154 2.01 21.07 0.61
N SER A 155 1.73 22.19 1.28
CA SER A 155 2.25 23.52 0.94
C SER A 155 3.67 23.78 1.44
N VAL A 156 4.27 22.85 2.17
CA VAL A 156 5.61 22.98 2.74
C VAL A 156 6.63 22.32 1.81
N PRO A 157 7.79 22.93 1.53
CA PRO A 157 8.86 22.25 0.80
C PRO A 157 9.51 21.21 1.72
N ILE A 158 9.00 19.98 1.69
CA ILE A 158 9.46 18.85 2.49
C ILE A 158 10.65 18.21 1.78
N ASN A 159 11.80 18.17 2.46
CA ASN A 159 13.09 17.78 1.89
C ASN A 159 13.43 18.55 0.59
N GLY A 160 12.98 19.80 0.48
CA GLY A 160 13.19 20.66 -0.68
C GLY A 160 12.16 20.50 -1.80
N TYR A 161 11.13 19.66 -1.64
CA TYR A 161 10.15 19.38 -2.69
C TYR A 161 8.71 19.68 -2.24
N ARG A 162 7.91 20.18 -3.19
CA ARG A 162 6.45 20.33 -3.08
C ARG A 162 5.76 19.43 -4.12
N PRO A 163 4.46 19.14 -3.96
CA PRO A 163 3.64 18.68 -5.07
C PRO A 163 3.77 19.62 -6.28
N TYR A 164 3.64 19.07 -7.49
CA TYR A 164 3.70 19.82 -8.75
C TYR A 164 2.56 20.83 -8.84
N GLU A 165 1.35 20.40 -8.47
CA GLU A 165 0.19 21.28 -8.26
C GLU A 165 -0.23 21.20 -6.80
N TYR A 166 -0.52 22.33 -6.16
CA TYR A 166 -1.11 22.32 -4.83
C TYR A 166 -2.01 23.52 -4.58
N LEU A 167 -2.99 23.33 -3.69
CA LEU A 167 -3.77 24.41 -3.10
C LEU A 167 -3.52 24.45 -1.59
N ASP A 168 -3.24 25.65 -1.08
CA ASP A 168 -3.10 25.89 0.35
C ASP A 168 -4.42 25.62 1.08
N PHE A 169 -4.30 25.18 2.34
CA PHE A 169 -5.43 24.87 3.19
C PHE A 169 -6.43 26.03 3.26
N ASP A 170 -7.65 25.75 2.85
CA ASP A 170 -8.79 26.65 2.94
C ASP A 170 -9.99 25.90 3.54
N ILE A 171 -10.26 26.14 4.82
CA ILE A 171 -11.38 25.51 5.53
C ILE A 171 -12.75 25.80 4.89
N THR A 172 -12.85 26.85 4.07
CA THR A 172 -14.11 27.22 3.40
C THR A 172 -14.30 26.53 2.06
N ARG A 173 -13.29 25.79 1.58
CA ARG A 173 -13.35 25.09 0.28
C ARG A 173 -14.39 23.98 0.33
N SER A 174 -15.34 24.04 -0.60
CA SER A 174 -16.30 22.95 -0.77
C SER A 174 -15.63 21.71 -1.37
N LEU A 175 -16.06 20.54 -0.92
CA LEU A 175 -15.50 19.27 -1.38
C LEU A 175 -15.81 19.01 -2.87
N ASP A 176 -16.97 19.44 -3.38
CA ASP A 176 -17.28 19.41 -4.82
C ASP A 176 -16.26 20.20 -5.65
N SER A 177 -15.88 21.40 -5.20
CA SER A 177 -14.86 22.20 -5.90
C SER A 177 -13.50 21.52 -5.89
N ALA A 178 -13.10 20.94 -4.75
CA ALA A 178 -11.86 20.19 -4.64
C ALA A 178 -11.86 18.95 -5.55
N PHE A 179 -12.95 18.19 -5.60
CA PHE A 179 -13.09 17.03 -6.48
C PHE A 179 -13.06 17.40 -7.96
N ARG A 180 -13.77 18.45 -8.38
CA ARG A 180 -13.67 18.94 -9.77
C ARG A 180 -12.25 19.36 -10.13
N GLN A 181 -11.56 20.04 -9.22
CA GLN A 181 -10.21 20.51 -9.46
C GLN A 181 -9.20 19.37 -9.54
N ILE A 182 -9.24 18.39 -8.62
CA ILE A 182 -8.31 17.26 -8.64
C ILE A 182 -8.54 16.39 -9.88
N LEU A 183 -9.80 16.10 -10.24
CA LEU A 183 -10.13 15.32 -11.44
C LEU A 183 -9.72 16.06 -12.72
N LYS A 184 -9.86 17.40 -12.76
CA LYS A 184 -9.33 18.21 -13.86
C LYS A 184 -7.83 18.00 -14.03
N TRP A 185 -7.04 18.03 -12.95
CA TRP A 185 -5.59 17.80 -13.03
C TRP A 185 -5.23 16.38 -13.55
N PHE A 186 -6.04 15.37 -13.25
CA PHE A 186 -5.89 14.02 -13.85
C PHE A 186 -6.22 13.98 -15.35
N ARG A 187 -6.89 14.99 -15.89
CA ARG A 187 -7.35 15.08 -17.28
C ARG A 187 -6.62 16.12 -18.11
N GLU A 188 -5.70 16.86 -17.51
CA GLU A 188 -4.78 17.74 -18.22
C GLU A 188 -3.98 16.97 -19.30
N PRO A 189 -3.41 17.66 -20.31
CA PRO A 189 -2.54 17.03 -21.29
C PRO A 189 -1.37 16.28 -20.65
N ALA A 190 -0.83 15.25 -21.32
CA ALA A 190 0.23 14.40 -20.77
C ALA A 190 1.45 15.18 -20.22
N ALA A 191 1.74 16.35 -20.80
CA ALA A 191 2.82 17.24 -20.40
C ALA A 191 2.58 18.03 -19.10
N SER A 192 1.38 18.01 -18.50
CA SER A 192 1.06 18.67 -17.23
C SER A 192 0.21 17.79 -16.28
N ARG A 193 -0.35 16.70 -16.78
CA ARG A 193 -1.21 15.75 -16.05
C ARG A 193 -0.55 15.17 -14.80
N ILE A 194 -1.31 15.12 -13.71
CA ILE A 194 -0.92 14.38 -12.49
C ILE A 194 -1.27 12.90 -12.62
N ASN A 195 -0.51 12.05 -11.93
CA ASN A 195 -0.82 10.64 -11.76
C ASN A 195 -1.06 10.26 -10.29
N PHE A 196 -0.71 11.14 -9.35
CA PHE A 196 -1.10 11.03 -7.96
C PHE A 196 -1.87 12.29 -7.54
N GLY A 197 -3.00 12.10 -6.88
CA GLY A 197 -3.84 13.15 -6.32
C GLY A 197 -4.08 12.91 -4.84
N ALA A 198 -4.10 13.95 -4.02
CA ALA A 198 -4.57 13.86 -2.64
C ALA A 198 -5.51 15.03 -2.29
N VAL A 199 -6.62 14.75 -1.61
CA VAL A 199 -7.61 15.74 -1.16
C VAL A 199 -7.91 15.49 0.31
N TYR A 200 -7.86 16.56 1.10
CA TYR A 200 -8.30 16.58 2.49
C TYR A 200 -9.59 17.39 2.62
N HIS A 201 -10.46 16.98 3.55
CA HIS A 201 -11.64 17.74 3.93
C HIS A 201 -11.82 17.71 5.44
N ALA A 202 -12.11 18.87 6.05
CA ALA A 202 -12.18 19.03 7.50
C ALA A 202 -13.45 18.48 8.17
N GLU A 203 -14.47 18.10 7.40
CA GLU A 203 -15.66 17.45 7.93
C GLU A 203 -15.55 15.93 7.75
N PRO A 204 -16.11 15.13 8.68
CA PRO A 204 -17.02 15.53 9.77
C PRO A 204 -16.40 16.01 11.09
N ASP A 205 -15.07 16.10 11.22
CA ASP A 205 -14.39 16.45 12.49
C ASP A 205 -14.90 17.75 13.13
N VAL A 206 -15.00 18.83 12.36
CA VAL A 206 -15.49 20.13 12.85
C VAL A 206 -16.87 20.00 13.49
N THR A 207 -17.80 19.32 12.82
CA THR A 207 -19.13 19.04 13.39
C THR A 207 -19.03 18.16 14.65
N GLY A 208 -18.15 17.16 14.64
CA GLY A 208 -17.91 16.26 15.76
C GLY A 208 -17.44 16.99 17.02
N HIS A 209 -16.52 17.94 16.88
CA HIS A 209 -16.08 18.78 18.00
C HIS A 209 -17.20 19.63 18.59
N LEU A 210 -18.03 20.23 17.74
CA LEU A 210 -19.07 21.18 18.16
C LEU A 210 -20.33 20.53 18.70
N HIS A 211 -20.70 19.35 18.18
CA HIS A 211 -22.00 18.72 18.43
C HIS A 211 -21.90 17.27 18.92
N GLY A 212 -20.71 16.67 18.91
CA GLY A 212 -20.49 15.28 19.30
C GLY A 212 -20.71 14.30 18.14
N PRO A 213 -20.14 13.08 18.23
CA PRO A 213 -20.21 12.03 17.21
C PRO A 213 -21.61 11.51 16.93
N ILE A 214 -22.57 11.67 17.87
CA ILE A 214 -23.96 11.19 17.72
C ILE A 214 -24.94 12.34 17.94
N SER A 215 -25.15 13.15 16.89
CA SER A 215 -26.02 14.33 16.91
C SER A 215 -26.85 14.50 15.63
N PRO A 216 -27.94 15.29 15.66
CA PRO A 216 -28.65 15.72 14.46
C PRO A 216 -27.77 16.46 13.45
N GLU A 217 -26.87 17.31 13.94
CA GLU A 217 -25.93 18.07 13.12
C GLU A 217 -24.93 17.13 12.42
N MET A 218 -24.41 16.14 13.15
CA MET A 218 -23.55 15.10 12.56
C MET A 218 -24.28 14.32 11.45
N ASN A 219 -25.57 14.00 11.63
CA ASN A 219 -26.38 13.36 10.58
C ASN A 219 -26.46 14.21 9.31
N GLU A 220 -26.68 15.51 9.44
CA GLU A 220 -26.74 16.43 8.30
C GLU A 220 -25.39 16.56 7.60
N THR A 221 -24.30 16.68 8.37
CA THR A 221 -22.93 16.76 7.83
C THR A 221 -22.55 15.49 7.08
N LEU A 222 -22.77 14.31 7.68
CA LEU A 222 -22.43 13.04 7.04
C LEU A 222 -23.25 12.77 5.78
N LYS A 223 -24.53 13.17 5.73
CA LYS A 223 -25.32 13.12 4.49
C LYS A 223 -24.72 14.01 3.40
N LYS A 224 -24.25 15.22 3.74
CA LYS A 224 -23.55 16.07 2.77
C LYS A 224 -22.25 15.43 2.29
N CYS A 225 -21.46 14.82 3.18
CA CYS A 225 -20.26 14.07 2.79
C CYS A 225 -20.58 12.91 1.83
N ASP A 226 -21.66 12.16 2.10
CA ASP A 226 -22.14 11.08 1.23
C ASP A 226 -22.64 11.61 -0.14
N ASP A 227 -23.35 12.74 -0.17
CA ASP A 227 -23.78 13.40 -1.41
C ASP A 227 -22.58 13.87 -2.26
N TYR A 228 -21.54 14.44 -1.63
CA TYR A 228 -20.30 14.81 -2.31
C TYR A 228 -19.59 13.59 -2.90
N LEU A 229 -19.54 12.48 -2.15
CA LEU A 229 -19.02 11.21 -2.65
C LEU A 229 -19.84 10.72 -3.85
N GLY A 230 -21.17 10.79 -3.80
CA GLY A 230 -22.04 10.47 -4.94
C GLY A 230 -21.70 11.28 -6.19
N GLY A 231 -21.49 12.60 -6.02
CA GLY A 231 -21.04 13.49 -7.09
C GLY A 231 -19.67 13.12 -7.66
N LEU A 232 -18.70 12.77 -6.81
CA LEU A 232 -17.39 12.27 -7.24
C LEU A 232 -17.51 10.99 -8.07
N LEU A 233 -18.27 10.02 -7.58
CA LEU A 233 -18.46 8.73 -8.24
C LEU A 233 -19.09 8.93 -9.62
N GLN A 234 -20.11 9.80 -9.73
CA GLN A 234 -20.71 10.14 -11.02
C GLN A 234 -19.71 10.79 -11.98
N MET A 235 -18.89 11.74 -11.53
CA MET A 235 -17.86 12.37 -12.37
C MET A 235 -16.80 11.37 -12.86
N ILE A 236 -16.43 10.39 -12.03
CA ILE A 236 -15.51 9.32 -12.43
C ILE A 236 -16.20 8.41 -13.46
N ASP A 237 -17.46 8.04 -13.23
CA ASP A 237 -18.19 7.10 -14.07
C ASP A 237 -18.51 7.68 -15.47
N ASP A 238 -18.74 8.99 -15.55
CA ASP A 238 -18.99 9.72 -16.80
C ASP A 238 -17.72 9.95 -17.65
N ASP A 239 -16.52 9.74 -17.10
CA ASP A 239 -15.25 9.84 -17.84
C ASP A 239 -14.63 8.44 -18.03
N ASP A 240 -14.71 7.91 -19.25
CA ASP A 240 -14.18 6.58 -19.60
C ASP A 240 -12.70 6.37 -19.22
N TYR A 241 -11.88 7.41 -19.28
CA TYR A 241 -10.47 7.29 -18.93
C TYR A 241 -10.31 7.17 -17.41
N LEU A 242 -10.99 8.00 -16.62
CA LEU A 242 -10.94 7.90 -15.16
C LEU A 242 -11.56 6.58 -14.68
N ARG A 243 -12.75 6.23 -15.18
CA ARG A 243 -13.46 5.00 -14.81
C ARG A 243 -12.62 3.73 -15.02
N GLN A 244 -11.79 3.69 -16.07
CA GLN A 244 -10.98 2.53 -16.40
C GLN A 244 -9.61 2.50 -15.70
N ASN A 245 -9.06 3.66 -15.34
CA ASN A 245 -7.65 3.77 -14.95
C ASN A 245 -7.41 4.31 -13.53
N LEU A 246 -8.38 5.02 -12.94
CA LEU A 246 -8.20 5.66 -11.64
C LEU A 246 -8.40 4.67 -10.49
N ASN A 247 -7.38 4.56 -9.65
CA ASN A 247 -7.51 3.97 -8.32
C ASN A 247 -7.87 5.07 -7.32
N VAL A 248 -8.78 4.77 -6.40
CA VAL A 248 -9.22 5.70 -5.37
C VAL A 248 -9.12 5.03 -4.01
N ILE A 249 -8.52 5.72 -3.04
CA ILE A 249 -8.54 5.36 -1.62
C ILE A 249 -9.27 6.48 -0.88
N ILE A 250 -10.34 6.14 -0.16
CA ILE A 250 -11.08 7.04 0.72
C ILE A 250 -10.82 6.58 2.15
N THR A 251 -10.35 7.48 3.00
CA THR A 251 -9.97 7.18 4.38
C THR A 251 -10.35 8.33 5.31
N SER A 252 -10.04 8.14 6.57
CA SER A 252 -9.92 9.20 7.56
C SER A 252 -8.64 9.00 8.38
N ASP A 253 -8.33 9.96 9.22
CA ASP A 253 -7.16 10.04 10.07
C ASP A 253 -7.43 9.61 11.51
N HIS A 254 -8.65 9.79 12.01
CA HIS A 254 -9.12 9.31 13.31
C HIS A 254 -10.64 9.21 13.38
N GLY A 255 -11.13 8.69 14.51
CA GLY A 255 -12.53 8.74 14.88
C GLY A 255 -12.86 9.95 15.76
N MET A 256 -13.89 9.80 16.59
CA MET A 256 -14.44 10.86 17.44
C MET A 256 -15.24 10.24 18.60
N HIS A 257 -15.15 10.85 19.79
CA HIS A 257 -15.86 10.43 20.99
C HIS A 257 -16.46 11.63 21.75
N ASP A 258 -17.60 11.44 22.42
CA ASP A 258 -18.20 12.47 23.27
C ASP A 258 -17.32 12.80 24.49
N VAL A 259 -17.34 14.06 24.92
CA VAL A 259 -16.66 14.54 26.12
C VAL A 259 -17.60 15.38 26.97
N GLU A 260 -17.84 14.93 28.19
CA GLU A 260 -18.56 15.70 29.19
C GLU A 260 -17.64 16.71 29.87
N LYS A 261 -18.18 17.89 30.21
CA LYS A 261 -17.41 18.95 30.90
C LYS A 261 -16.80 18.49 32.22
N THR A 262 -17.45 17.55 32.91
CA THR A 262 -17.00 16.96 34.18
C THR A 262 -15.80 16.03 34.03
N HIS A 263 -15.49 15.58 32.81
CA HIS A 263 -14.36 14.71 32.50
C HIS A 263 -13.11 15.50 32.08
N ARG A 264 -13.04 16.78 32.46
CA ARG A 264 -11.92 17.66 32.13
C ARG A 264 -11.15 18.03 33.39
N ILE A 265 -9.82 17.87 33.34
CA ILE A 265 -8.93 18.42 34.36
C ILE A 265 -8.15 19.60 33.80
N PHE A 266 -7.82 20.57 34.65
CA PHE A 266 -6.84 21.60 34.33
C PHE A 266 -5.51 21.19 34.95
N LEU A 267 -4.42 21.10 34.16
CA LEU A 267 -3.12 20.68 34.70
C LEU A 267 -2.66 21.54 35.88
N VAL A 268 -2.97 22.84 35.84
CA VAL A 268 -2.56 23.81 36.86
C VAL A 268 -3.21 23.56 38.23
N ASP A 269 -4.26 22.76 38.31
CA ASP A 269 -4.88 22.36 39.58
C ASP A 269 -4.06 21.25 40.29
N TYR A 270 -3.19 20.55 39.55
CA TYR A 270 -2.42 19.40 40.04
C TYR A 270 -0.91 19.65 40.08
N ILE A 271 -0.40 20.52 39.20
CA ILE A 271 1.02 20.83 39.07
C ILE A 271 1.28 22.33 38.94
N ASP A 272 2.38 22.80 39.51
CA ASP A 272 2.75 24.23 39.53
C ASP A 272 3.17 24.71 38.12
N LYS A 273 2.40 25.66 37.56
CA LYS A 273 2.60 26.27 36.23
C LYS A 273 4.01 26.83 36.02
N SER A 274 4.74 27.20 37.06
CA SER A 274 6.12 27.71 36.95
C SER A 274 7.17 26.64 36.65
N LEU A 275 6.81 25.36 36.77
CA LEU A 275 7.74 24.23 36.65
C LEU A 275 7.73 23.57 35.27
N PHE A 276 6.78 23.88 34.40
CA PHE A 276 6.61 23.18 33.13
C PHE A 276 6.05 24.06 32.01
N THR A 277 6.21 23.57 30.79
CA THR A 277 5.36 23.91 29.64
C THR A 277 4.69 22.63 29.13
N ALA A 278 3.55 22.75 28.47
CA ALA A 278 2.82 21.62 27.92
C ALA A 278 2.32 21.93 26.52
N TYR A 279 2.26 20.92 25.67
CA TYR A 279 1.85 21.01 24.28
C TYR A 279 1.03 19.77 23.90
N GLY A 280 0.24 19.88 22.84
CA GLY A 280 -0.92 19.02 22.63
C GLY A 280 -2.10 19.64 23.37
N GLY A 281 -2.67 18.91 24.32
CA GLY A 281 -3.87 19.30 25.04
C GLY A 281 -5.08 18.49 24.61
N ARG A 282 -6.12 18.53 25.44
CA ARG A 282 -7.34 17.74 25.30
C ARG A 282 -7.12 16.24 25.55
N ALA A 283 -7.28 15.34 24.59
CA ALA A 283 -7.15 13.90 24.85
C ALA A 283 -5.77 13.46 25.39
N PHE A 284 -4.69 14.19 25.07
CA PHE A 284 -3.36 13.94 25.63
C PHE A 284 -2.51 15.22 25.67
N ALA A 285 -1.49 15.25 26.54
CA ALA A 285 -0.52 16.34 26.57
C ALA A 285 0.91 15.84 26.80
N ASN A 286 1.85 16.46 26.09
CA ASN A 286 3.29 16.34 26.34
C ASN A 286 3.71 17.44 27.31
N ILE A 287 4.21 17.06 28.48
CA ILE A 287 4.67 17.97 29.53
C ILE A 287 6.21 18.00 29.53
N PHE A 288 6.77 19.20 29.41
CA PHE A 288 8.20 19.47 29.45
C PHE A 288 8.55 20.15 30.76
N ALA A 289 9.39 19.53 31.57
CA ALA A 289 9.84 20.14 32.81
C ALA A 289 10.86 21.25 32.51
N ASN A 290 10.73 22.39 33.17
CA ASN A 290 11.70 23.49 33.05
C ASN A 290 13.08 23.07 33.59
N LYS A 291 13.12 22.14 34.54
CA LYS A 291 14.34 21.52 35.06
C LYS A 291 14.14 20.00 35.20
N ALA A 292 15.19 19.24 34.89
CA ALA A 292 15.17 17.79 35.04
C ALA A 292 14.85 17.33 36.48
N SER A 293 15.21 18.13 37.49
CA SER A 293 14.90 17.85 38.91
C SER A 293 13.41 17.88 39.24
N ASP A 294 12.59 18.53 38.40
CA ASP A 294 11.16 18.70 38.66
C ASP A 294 10.32 17.54 38.09
N ILE A 295 10.89 16.71 37.21
CA ILE A 295 10.19 15.61 36.51
C ILE A 295 9.53 14.64 37.50
N ASP A 296 10.26 14.18 38.53
CA ASP A 296 9.74 13.20 39.47
C ASP A 296 8.57 13.75 40.30
N ARG A 297 8.64 15.04 40.67
CA ARG A 297 7.57 15.73 41.40
C ARG A 297 6.34 15.93 40.53
N LEU A 298 6.51 16.39 39.28
CA LEU A 298 5.42 16.57 38.33
C LEU A 298 4.72 15.23 38.07
N TYR A 299 5.49 14.16 37.85
CA TYR A 299 4.96 12.81 37.65
C TYR A 299 4.17 12.33 38.86
N ALA A 300 4.72 12.43 40.07
CA ALA A 300 4.07 11.94 41.30
C ALA A 300 2.73 12.63 41.58
N ASN A 301 2.59 13.90 41.22
CA ASN A 301 1.34 14.64 41.37
C ASN A 301 0.24 14.19 40.39
N LEU A 302 0.63 13.70 39.21
CA LEU A 302 -0.30 13.29 38.16
C LEU A 302 -0.58 11.78 38.17
N SER A 303 0.36 10.96 38.64
CA SER A 303 0.28 9.49 38.51
C SER A 303 -0.86 8.82 39.29
N ASN A 304 -1.52 9.55 40.20
CA ASN A 304 -2.66 9.04 40.97
C ASN A 304 -4.02 9.33 40.32
N LEU A 305 -4.04 10.04 39.19
CA LEU A 305 -5.26 10.33 38.46
C LEU A 305 -5.81 9.03 37.85
N THR A 306 -6.98 8.57 38.31
CA THR A 306 -7.51 7.25 37.92
C THR A 306 -8.03 7.21 36.48
N ASP A 307 -8.40 8.36 35.93
CA ASP A 307 -8.98 8.49 34.58
C ASP A 307 -7.96 8.89 33.51
N TYR A 308 -6.68 8.90 33.89
CA TYR A 308 -5.58 9.27 33.02
C TYR A 308 -4.44 8.27 33.16
N GLU A 309 -3.82 7.94 32.03
CA GLU A 309 -2.58 7.21 32.00
C GLU A 309 -1.42 8.20 31.94
N VAL A 310 -0.52 8.13 32.92
CA VAL A 310 0.61 9.05 33.04
C VAL A 310 1.91 8.27 32.96
N TYR A 311 2.72 8.64 31.98
CA TYR A 311 3.99 7.98 31.67
C TYR A 311 5.12 8.99 31.77
N LYS A 312 6.20 8.64 32.47
CA LYS A 312 7.49 9.26 32.12
C LYS A 312 7.86 8.81 30.71
N LYS A 313 8.58 9.65 29.96
CA LYS A 313 8.98 9.35 28.59
C LYS A 313 9.55 7.95 28.39
N SER A 314 10.43 7.50 29.28
CA SER A 314 11.06 6.18 29.19
C SER A 314 10.09 5.01 29.36
N GLN A 315 8.94 5.25 30.01
CA GLN A 315 7.90 4.29 30.35
C GLN A 315 6.71 4.31 29.38
N ILE A 316 6.71 5.20 28.37
CA ILE A 316 5.67 5.19 27.33
C ILE A 316 5.62 3.80 26.68
N PRO A 317 4.43 3.19 26.55
CA PRO A 317 4.29 1.84 26.01
C PRO A 317 4.86 1.73 24.59
N VAL A 318 5.52 0.61 24.29
CA VAL A 318 6.21 0.42 23.00
C VAL A 318 5.23 0.37 21.83
N GLU A 319 4.01 -0.12 22.08
CA GLU A 319 2.92 -0.20 21.12
C GLU A 319 2.48 1.15 20.55
N TYR A 320 2.69 2.25 21.30
CA TYR A 320 2.38 3.60 20.81
C TYR A 320 3.41 4.08 19.79
N HIS A 321 4.63 3.54 19.77
CA HIS A 321 5.72 4.09 18.95
C HIS A 321 5.86 5.62 19.09
N TYR A 322 5.73 6.10 20.33
CA TYR A 322 5.61 7.53 20.65
C TYR A 322 6.62 7.95 21.73
N LYS A 323 7.87 7.53 21.64
CA LYS A 323 8.88 7.78 22.70
C LYS A 323 10.16 8.39 22.17
N SER A 324 10.53 8.04 20.95
CA SER A 324 11.87 8.23 20.39
C SER A 324 12.02 9.54 19.62
N ASN A 325 11.46 10.65 20.14
CA ASN A 325 11.59 11.97 19.52
C ASN A 325 11.78 13.07 20.57
N VAL A 326 12.56 14.11 20.28
CA VAL A 326 12.78 15.25 21.19
C VAL A 326 11.52 16.08 21.43
N ARG A 327 10.53 15.99 20.54
CA ARG A 327 9.23 16.68 20.63
C ARG A 327 8.22 15.95 21.52
N VAL A 328 8.55 14.75 21.99
CA VAL A 328 7.79 14.05 23.05
C VAL A 328 8.31 14.53 24.40
N GLY A 329 7.39 14.95 25.27
CA GLY A 329 7.68 15.55 26.58
C GLY A 329 8.37 14.59 27.55
N ASP A 330 8.84 15.13 28.69
CA ASP A 330 9.39 14.34 29.79
C ASP A 330 8.32 13.44 30.43
N ILE A 331 7.07 13.91 30.42
CA ILE A 331 5.89 13.20 30.86
C ILE A 331 4.83 13.28 29.75
N LEU A 332 4.21 12.15 29.45
CA LEU A 332 3.01 12.04 28.63
C LEU A 332 1.83 11.75 29.56
N ILE A 333 0.77 12.55 29.47
CA ILE A 333 -0.52 12.25 30.09
C ILE A 333 -1.52 12.00 28.97
N VAL A 334 -2.23 10.87 29.05
CA VAL A 334 -3.27 10.46 28.10
C VAL A 334 -4.56 10.25 28.89
N GLY A 335 -5.64 10.93 28.53
CA GLY A 335 -6.94 10.66 29.10
C GLY A 335 -7.45 9.29 28.68
N LYS A 336 -8.16 8.60 29.58
CA LYS A 336 -9.08 7.56 29.12
C LYS A 336 -10.09 8.17 28.16
N VAL A 337 -10.63 7.37 27.26
CA VAL A 337 -11.61 7.81 26.27
C VAL A 337 -12.70 8.69 26.92
N GLY A 338 -12.88 9.90 26.37
CA GLY A 338 -13.83 10.90 26.88
C GLY A 338 -13.31 11.77 28.03
N HIS A 339 -12.02 11.72 28.39
CA HIS A 339 -11.42 12.56 29.43
C HIS A 339 -10.33 13.48 28.88
N ASP A 340 -10.51 14.78 29.02
CA ASP A 340 -9.57 15.77 28.49
C ASP A 340 -8.65 16.34 29.58
N VAL A 341 -7.46 16.75 29.15
CA VAL A 341 -6.51 17.55 29.91
C VAL A 341 -6.39 18.95 29.29
N ILE A 342 -6.77 19.96 30.05
CA ILE A 342 -6.61 21.37 29.68
C ILE A 342 -5.23 21.84 30.15
N ILE A 343 -4.41 22.27 29.18
CA ILE A 343 -3.07 22.80 29.41
C ILE A 343 -3.13 24.34 29.60
N PRO A 344 -2.10 24.97 30.21
CA PRO A 344 -2.11 26.42 30.38
C PRO A 344 -2.19 27.17 29.04
N GLY A 345 -3.18 28.05 28.87
CA GLY A 345 -3.41 28.81 27.64
C GLY A 345 -4.52 28.27 26.73
N ASP A 346 -5.01 27.05 27.00
CA ASP A 346 -6.05 26.39 26.20
C ASP A 346 -7.43 26.41 26.88
N GLU A 347 -7.65 27.31 27.85
CA GLU A 347 -8.88 27.36 28.63
C GLU A 347 -10.14 27.60 27.76
N THR A 348 -9.96 28.20 26.58
CA THR A 348 -11.03 28.45 25.61
C THR A 348 -11.54 27.18 24.95
N TYR A 349 -10.75 26.10 24.86
CA TYR A 349 -11.16 24.85 24.20
C TYR A 349 -12.13 24.00 25.03
N ALA A 350 -12.39 24.36 26.29
CA ALA A 350 -13.31 23.64 27.17
C ALA A 350 -14.80 23.68 26.76
N HIS A 351 -15.13 24.29 25.60
CA HIS A 351 -16.49 24.37 25.07
C HIS A 351 -16.87 23.22 24.13
N ILE A 352 -15.89 22.51 23.55
CA ILE A 352 -16.16 21.37 22.66
C ILE A 352 -16.89 20.26 23.43
N VAL A 353 -17.58 19.39 22.69
CA VAL A 353 -18.35 18.27 23.26
C VAL A 353 -18.00 16.94 22.62
N GLY A 354 -17.25 16.93 21.52
CA GLY A 354 -16.58 15.74 20.99
C GLY A 354 -15.07 15.97 20.92
N ASP A 355 -14.29 14.91 21.07
CA ASP A 355 -12.84 14.96 20.91
C ASP A 355 -12.22 13.62 20.45
N HIS A 356 -10.93 13.70 20.13
CA HIS A 356 -10.10 12.63 19.63
C HIS A 356 -8.63 12.82 20.09
N GLY A 357 -7.82 11.77 19.94
CA GLY A 357 -6.41 11.75 20.39
C GLY A 357 -6.14 10.81 21.56
N TYR A 358 -7.16 10.06 21.99
CA TYR A 358 -7.06 9.05 23.03
C TYR A 358 -6.22 7.84 22.57
N ASP A 359 -6.18 6.79 23.39
CA ASP A 359 -5.60 5.50 23.02
C ASP A 359 -6.12 5.04 21.65
N ASN A 360 -5.18 4.77 20.74
CA ASN A 360 -5.45 4.41 19.35
C ASN A 360 -6.14 3.06 19.18
N ARG A 361 -6.20 2.24 20.23
CA ARG A 361 -6.89 0.94 20.27
C ARG A 361 -8.38 1.07 20.55
N ALA A 362 -8.84 2.25 20.96
CA ALA A 362 -10.26 2.47 21.23
C ALA A 362 -11.05 2.47 19.92
N GLU A 363 -12.14 1.70 19.87
CA GLU A 363 -13.01 1.62 18.68
C GLU A 363 -13.50 2.99 18.22
N SER A 364 -13.73 3.92 19.15
CA SER A 364 -14.16 5.27 18.82
C SER A 364 -13.11 6.10 18.07
N MET A 365 -11.85 5.68 18.06
CA MET A 365 -10.73 6.36 17.40
C MET A 365 -10.37 5.76 16.04
N HIS A 366 -11.01 4.66 15.63
CA HIS A 366 -10.70 4.01 14.36
C HIS A 366 -11.38 4.73 13.17
N PRO A 367 -10.63 5.02 12.08
CA PRO A 367 -11.17 5.63 10.88
C PRO A 367 -11.71 4.59 9.88
N ILE A 368 -12.52 5.07 8.93
CA ILE A 368 -12.90 4.30 7.73
C ILE A 368 -11.73 4.05 6.78
N LEU A 369 -11.79 2.99 5.96
CA LEU A 369 -11.08 2.92 4.69
C LEU A 369 -11.88 2.18 3.62
N TYR A 370 -11.96 2.77 2.44
CA TYR A 370 -12.49 2.19 1.22
C TYR A 370 -11.48 2.35 0.09
N ALA A 371 -11.41 1.36 -0.80
CA ALA A 371 -10.55 1.43 -1.96
C ALA A 371 -11.22 0.81 -3.18
N PHE A 372 -11.15 1.44 -4.34
CA PHE A 372 -11.69 0.90 -5.59
C PHE A 372 -10.86 1.34 -6.80
N GLY A 373 -11.00 0.62 -7.91
CA GLY A 373 -10.22 0.82 -9.13
C GLY A 373 -9.49 -0.45 -9.56
N PRO A 374 -8.73 -0.40 -10.67
CA PRO A 374 -8.13 -1.58 -11.28
C PRO A 374 -7.13 -2.34 -10.39
N ALA A 375 -6.54 -1.71 -9.37
CA ALA A 375 -5.59 -2.36 -8.46
C ALA A 375 -6.25 -3.14 -7.31
N PHE A 376 -7.54 -2.92 -7.03
CA PHE A 376 -8.22 -3.43 -5.83
C PHE A 376 -9.25 -4.51 -6.15
N TYR A 377 -9.43 -5.46 -5.24
CA TYR A 377 -10.52 -6.43 -5.35
C TYR A 377 -11.89 -5.73 -5.35
N GLN A 378 -12.88 -6.37 -5.96
CA GLN A 378 -14.27 -5.91 -5.91
C GLN A 378 -15.08 -6.73 -4.91
N ASN A 379 -16.07 -6.10 -4.28
CA ASN A 379 -16.98 -6.72 -3.33
C ASN A 379 -16.27 -7.44 -2.17
N LEU A 380 -15.21 -6.82 -1.64
CA LEU A 380 -14.42 -7.36 -0.53
C LEU A 380 -14.66 -6.57 0.76
N LEU A 381 -14.98 -7.29 1.84
CA LEU A 381 -14.84 -6.78 3.20
C LEU A 381 -13.52 -7.31 3.78
N ALA A 382 -12.56 -6.42 3.97
CA ALA A 382 -11.20 -6.74 4.40
C ALA A 382 -11.04 -6.58 5.93
N GLU A 383 -10.08 -7.33 6.49
CA GLU A 383 -9.70 -7.20 7.89
C GLU A 383 -8.91 -5.90 8.16
N PRO A 384 -8.94 -5.36 9.39
CA PRO A 384 -8.18 -4.18 9.76
C PRO A 384 -6.67 -4.31 9.51
N PHE A 385 -6.04 -3.17 9.25
CA PHE A 385 -4.59 -3.02 9.19
C PHE A 385 -4.19 -1.61 9.63
N ARG A 386 -2.89 -1.39 9.82
CA ARG A 386 -2.40 -0.14 10.42
C ARG A 386 -2.30 1.00 9.41
N ASN A 387 -2.56 2.23 9.83
CA ASN A 387 -2.45 3.41 8.97
C ASN A 387 -1.05 3.59 8.32
N VAL A 388 0.03 3.14 8.98
CA VAL A 388 1.40 3.12 8.42
C VAL A 388 1.52 2.27 7.16
N ASP A 389 0.64 1.28 6.97
CA ASP A 389 0.65 0.39 5.81
C ASP A 389 0.07 1.04 4.55
N LEU A 390 -0.57 2.22 4.65
CA LEU A 390 -1.08 2.97 3.50
C LEU A 390 0.05 3.43 2.58
N TYR A 391 1.21 3.85 3.10
CA TYR A 391 2.31 4.29 2.24
C TYR A 391 2.89 3.14 1.38
N PRO A 392 3.20 1.95 1.92
CA PRO A 392 3.50 0.76 1.12
C PRO A 392 2.41 0.41 0.11
N LEU A 393 1.13 0.49 0.49
CA LEU A 393 0.00 0.23 -0.41
C LEU A 393 0.01 1.19 -1.60
N MET A 394 0.06 2.50 -1.33
CA MET A 394 0.09 3.53 -2.37
C MET A 394 1.34 3.43 -3.23
N SER A 395 2.50 3.13 -2.62
CA SER A 395 3.74 2.88 -3.36
C SER A 395 3.59 1.72 -4.33
N HIS A 396 2.96 0.62 -3.91
CA HIS A 396 2.70 -0.52 -4.77
C HIS A 396 1.74 -0.17 -5.91
N VAL A 397 0.60 0.46 -5.61
CA VAL A 397 -0.38 0.89 -6.63
C VAL A 397 0.24 1.85 -7.66
N LEU A 398 1.16 2.71 -7.23
CA LEU A 398 1.86 3.66 -8.09
C LEU A 398 3.11 3.07 -8.80
N HIS A 399 3.40 1.79 -8.60
CA HIS A 399 4.62 1.12 -9.08
C HIS A 399 5.91 1.83 -8.64
N LEU A 400 5.95 2.35 -7.42
CA LEU A 400 7.10 3.00 -6.83
C LEU A 400 7.97 1.99 -6.08
N LYS A 401 9.30 2.21 -6.15
CA LYS A 401 10.21 1.53 -5.24
C LYS A 401 9.92 2.00 -3.81
N GLN A 402 9.50 1.07 -2.96
CA GLN A 402 9.22 1.36 -1.56
C GLN A 402 10.48 1.92 -0.86
N ARG A 403 10.29 3.04 -0.15
CA ARG A 403 11.30 3.65 0.72
C ARG A 403 11.24 3.04 2.13
N PRO A 404 12.29 3.21 2.95
CA PRO A 404 12.23 2.83 4.36
C PRO A 404 11.03 3.48 5.05
N THR A 405 10.21 2.64 5.68
CA THR A 405 8.92 3.00 6.28
C THR A 405 8.62 2.01 7.40
N ASN A 406 7.72 2.34 8.32
CA ASN A 406 7.31 1.43 9.40
C ASN A 406 6.20 0.45 8.96
N GLY A 407 5.49 0.77 7.88
CA GLY A 407 4.49 -0.12 7.30
C GLY A 407 5.05 -1.24 6.42
N SER A 408 4.19 -2.20 6.09
CA SER A 408 4.50 -3.36 5.26
C SER A 408 3.41 -3.65 4.24
N LEU A 409 3.79 -3.74 2.96
CA LEU A 409 2.89 -4.19 1.89
C LEU A 409 2.28 -5.56 2.18
N SER A 410 2.98 -6.44 2.91
CA SER A 410 2.49 -7.77 3.21
C SER A 410 1.24 -7.79 4.08
N ASN A 411 1.01 -6.74 4.88
CA ASN A 411 -0.18 -6.60 5.72
C ASN A 411 -1.42 -6.27 4.86
N VAL A 412 -1.22 -5.54 3.77
CA VAL A 412 -2.29 -4.99 2.93
C VAL A 412 -2.42 -5.68 1.57
N LYS A 413 -1.54 -6.63 1.23
CA LYS A 413 -1.59 -7.35 -0.06
C LYS A 413 -2.93 -8.05 -0.33
N HIS A 414 -3.67 -8.38 0.72
CA HIS A 414 -4.93 -9.12 0.64
C HIS A 414 -6.07 -8.31 0.00
N ILE A 415 -5.91 -7.00 -0.17
CA ILE A 415 -6.91 -6.13 -0.83
C ILE A 415 -6.60 -5.86 -2.32
N LEU A 416 -5.48 -6.37 -2.84
CA LEU A 416 -4.98 -6.12 -4.20
C LEU A 416 -5.20 -7.32 -5.15
N VAL A 417 -5.61 -7.06 -6.39
CA VAL A 417 -5.89 -8.11 -7.40
C VAL A 417 -4.64 -8.80 -7.95
N ASP A 418 -3.53 -8.06 -8.08
CA ASP A 418 -2.33 -8.48 -8.79
C ASP A 418 -1.12 -8.66 -7.86
N PHE A 419 -1.28 -9.40 -6.75
CA PHE A 419 -0.10 -9.97 -6.10
C PHE A 419 0.43 -11.13 -6.94
N ARG A 420 1.12 -10.83 -8.05
CA ARG A 420 2.07 -11.78 -8.62
C ARG A 420 3.27 -11.78 -7.69
N PRO A 421 3.57 -12.86 -6.94
CA PRO A 421 4.90 -12.98 -6.38
C PRO A 421 5.84 -12.83 -7.55
N GLU A 422 6.77 -11.87 -7.52
CA GLU A 422 7.87 -11.85 -8.46
C GLU A 422 8.55 -13.21 -8.34
N MET A 423 8.25 -14.11 -9.27
CA MET A 423 9.01 -15.34 -9.39
C MET A 423 10.38 -14.85 -9.81
N SER A 424 11.32 -14.84 -8.87
CA SER A 424 12.69 -14.40 -9.12
C SER A 424 13.14 -15.00 -10.45
N SER A 425 13.66 -14.18 -11.35
CA SER A 425 14.19 -14.64 -12.63
C SER A 425 15.21 -15.77 -12.45
N THR A 426 15.86 -15.85 -11.28
CA THR A 426 16.67 -16.99 -10.83
C THR A 426 15.88 -18.29 -10.69
N ILE A 427 14.69 -18.26 -10.08
CA ILE A 427 13.82 -19.45 -9.93
C ILE A 427 13.34 -19.94 -11.29
N LEU A 428 12.94 -19.03 -12.18
CA LEU A 428 12.51 -19.39 -13.53
C LEU A 428 13.66 -20.02 -14.34
N VAL A 429 14.87 -19.46 -14.24
CA VAL A 429 16.08 -20.02 -14.86
C VAL A 429 16.41 -21.39 -14.28
N ILE A 430 16.32 -21.59 -12.95
CA ILE A 430 16.54 -22.88 -12.31
C ILE A 430 15.53 -23.92 -12.82
N ILE A 431 14.25 -23.57 -12.91
CA ILE A 431 13.20 -24.47 -13.43
C ILE A 431 13.52 -24.86 -14.88
N CYS A 432 13.86 -23.89 -15.72
CA CYS A 432 14.23 -24.13 -17.12
C CYS A 432 15.46 -25.04 -17.25
N LEU A 433 16.53 -24.78 -16.50
CA LEU A 433 17.74 -25.60 -16.49
C LEU A 433 17.47 -27.03 -16.02
N THR A 434 16.61 -27.18 -15.00
CA THR A 434 16.21 -28.50 -14.48
C THR A 434 15.44 -29.30 -15.53
N LEU A 435 14.51 -28.67 -16.23
CA LEU A 435 13.73 -29.33 -17.30
C LEU A 435 14.62 -29.75 -18.48
N VAL A 436 15.59 -28.92 -18.87
CA VAL A 436 16.57 -29.27 -19.92
C VAL A 436 17.43 -30.46 -19.49
N ALA A 437 17.93 -30.46 -18.25
CA ALA A 437 18.74 -31.56 -17.72
C ALA A 437 17.96 -32.89 -17.66
N LEU A 438 16.71 -32.86 -17.18
CA LEU A 438 15.84 -34.04 -17.14
C LEU A 438 15.56 -34.59 -18.54
N SER A 439 15.34 -33.71 -19.52
CA SER A 439 15.11 -34.09 -20.92
C SER A 439 16.35 -34.75 -21.54
N ALA A 440 17.54 -34.21 -21.26
CA ALA A 440 18.80 -34.79 -21.70
C ALA A 440 19.04 -36.18 -21.08
N ILE A 441 18.78 -36.35 -19.77
CA ILE A 441 18.88 -37.65 -19.10
C ILE A 441 17.94 -38.66 -19.74
N LEU A 442 16.68 -38.28 -19.98
CA LEU A 442 15.69 -39.16 -20.62
C LEU A 442 16.15 -39.59 -22.02
N PHE A 443 16.65 -38.65 -22.82
CA PHE A 443 17.19 -38.93 -24.15
C PHE A 443 18.36 -39.92 -24.08
N THR A 444 19.28 -39.72 -23.13
CA THR A 444 20.46 -40.57 -22.95
C THR A 444 20.07 -41.99 -22.53
N VAL A 445 19.10 -42.14 -21.63
CA VAL A 445 18.57 -43.44 -21.19
C VAL A 445 17.87 -44.16 -22.34
N CYS A 446 17.09 -43.45 -23.16
CA CYS A 446 16.44 -44.00 -24.34
C CYS A 446 17.46 -44.44 -25.40
N ALA A 447 18.47 -43.61 -25.68
CA ALA A 447 19.55 -43.94 -26.61
C ALA A 447 20.37 -45.16 -26.14
N TRP A 448 20.65 -45.26 -24.84
CA TRP A 448 21.33 -46.40 -24.24
C TRP A 448 20.50 -47.69 -24.28
N ARG A 449 19.18 -47.61 -24.02
CA ARG A 449 18.28 -48.76 -24.17
C ARG A 449 18.22 -49.23 -25.62
N HIS A 450 18.17 -48.30 -26.58
CA HIS A 450 18.16 -48.62 -28.00
C HIS A 450 19.47 -49.28 -28.44
N SER A 451 20.63 -48.79 -27.99
CA SER A 451 21.92 -49.40 -28.33
C SER A 451 22.07 -50.82 -27.74
N ARG A 452 21.53 -51.10 -26.55
CA ARG A 452 21.50 -52.46 -25.99
C ARG A 452 20.59 -53.42 -26.74
N GLN A 453 19.46 -52.95 -27.27
CA GLN A 453 18.58 -53.80 -28.08
C GLN A 453 19.20 -54.19 -29.42
N LEU A 454 20.10 -53.37 -29.98
CA LEU A 454 20.86 -53.70 -31.19
C LEU A 454 21.99 -54.71 -30.97
N VAL A 455 22.43 -54.90 -29.71
CA VAL A 455 23.54 -55.81 -29.35
C VAL A 455 23.04 -57.19 -28.89
N TYR A 456 21.75 -57.32 -28.54
CA TYR A 456 21.19 -58.60 -28.08
C TYR A 456 20.63 -59.43 -29.24
N VAL A 457 21.42 -60.38 -29.74
CA VAL A 457 20.95 -61.46 -30.62
C VAL A 457 20.61 -62.67 -29.74
N PRO A 458 19.35 -63.16 -29.71
CA PRO A 458 19.01 -64.37 -28.97
C PRO A 458 19.76 -65.60 -29.54
N PRO A 459 20.24 -66.55 -28.70
CA PRO A 459 21.01 -67.72 -29.15
C PRO A 459 20.29 -68.56 -30.23
N ASP A 460 18.96 -68.54 -30.19
CA ASP A 460 18.05 -69.31 -31.02
C ASP A 460 18.05 -68.86 -32.49
N LYS A 461 18.60 -67.68 -32.81
CA LYS A 461 18.78 -67.22 -34.20
C LYS A 461 20.12 -67.58 -34.83
N VAL A 462 21.11 -68.04 -34.05
CA VAL A 462 22.41 -68.49 -34.60
C VAL A 462 22.29 -69.87 -35.27
N ILE A 463 21.30 -70.68 -34.88
CA ILE A 463 21.14 -72.06 -35.39
C ILE A 463 20.41 -72.12 -36.74
N VAL A 464 19.60 -71.11 -37.09
CA VAL A 464 18.82 -71.10 -38.33
C VAL A 464 19.68 -70.74 -39.55
N GLU A 465 20.77 -70.00 -39.36
CA GLU A 465 21.63 -69.54 -40.45
C GLU A 465 22.71 -70.56 -40.85
N TYR A 466 23.07 -71.48 -39.94
CA TYR A 466 24.02 -72.58 -40.22
C TYR A 466 23.40 -73.69 -41.09
N HIS A 467 22.09 -73.95 -40.98
CA HIS A 467 21.41 -74.98 -41.78
C HIS A 467 21.00 -74.52 -43.19
N ARG A 468 21.00 -73.22 -43.48
CA ARG A 468 20.59 -72.68 -44.80
C ARG A 468 21.74 -72.63 -45.81
N LEU A 469 22.99 -72.57 -45.33
CA LEU A 469 24.18 -72.47 -46.19
C LEU A 469 24.73 -73.83 -46.66
N ASN A 470 24.34 -74.95 -46.04
CA ASN A 470 24.85 -76.30 -46.40
C ASN A 470 23.96 -77.07 -47.41
N ASN A 471 22.92 -76.47 -47.98
CA ASN A 471 21.96 -77.16 -48.87
C ASN A 471 21.90 -76.60 -50.31
N GLN A 472 22.89 -75.81 -50.76
CA GLN A 472 22.90 -75.24 -52.12
C GLN A 472 24.18 -75.47 -52.95
N GLU A 473 25.04 -76.43 -52.60
CA GLU A 473 26.10 -76.88 -53.53
C GLU A 473 26.04 -78.40 -53.71
N GLY A 474 25.53 -78.84 -54.87
CA GLY A 474 25.64 -80.23 -55.29
C GLY A 474 24.63 -80.65 -56.36
N ALA A 475 24.90 -80.33 -57.63
CA ALA A 475 24.73 -81.25 -58.78
C ALA A 475 25.27 -80.62 -60.08
N PHE A 476 26.44 -81.11 -60.47
CA PHE A 476 26.97 -81.13 -61.85
C PHE A 476 26.06 -81.97 -62.77
N ASP A 477 25.95 -81.67 -64.08
CA ASP A 477 26.75 -82.30 -65.16
C ASP A 477 26.23 -81.96 -66.59
N TYR A 478 27.10 -82.23 -67.56
CA TYR A 478 27.36 -81.71 -68.91
C TYR A 478 26.43 -82.05 -70.11
N SER A 479 26.76 -81.38 -71.24
CA SER A 479 26.65 -81.74 -72.69
C SER A 479 25.37 -81.28 -73.43
N SER A 480 25.34 -80.82 -74.70
CA SER A 480 26.31 -80.56 -75.78
C SER A 480 25.61 -79.81 -76.96
N GLU A 481 26.39 -79.23 -77.90
CA GLU A 481 26.04 -78.71 -79.25
C GLU A 481 25.43 -77.28 -79.28
N GLY A 482 25.99 -76.25 -79.95
CA GLY A 482 26.43 -76.13 -81.36
C GLY A 482 25.19 -75.81 -82.21
N GLU A 483 24.96 -74.69 -82.90
CA GLU A 483 25.77 -73.76 -83.71
C GLU A 483 24.98 -72.44 -83.91
N ASP A 484 25.73 -71.35 -84.14
CA ASP A 484 25.51 -70.15 -84.98
C ASP A 484 24.11 -69.52 -85.19
N ASP A 485 23.97 -68.22 -84.89
CA ASP A 485 24.15 -67.18 -85.92
C ASP A 485 24.09 -65.74 -85.32
N ILE A 486 25.21 -65.03 -85.52
CA ILE A 486 25.40 -63.71 -86.14
C ILE A 486 24.66 -62.43 -85.64
N ASP A 487 25.53 -61.41 -85.49
CA ASP A 487 25.38 -59.96 -85.68
C ASP A 487 24.79 -59.03 -84.60
N ASN A 488 25.74 -58.38 -83.93
CA ASN A 488 26.05 -56.95 -84.02
C ASN A 488 25.13 -55.89 -83.40
N GLU A 489 25.84 -55.11 -82.57
CA GLU A 489 25.73 -53.68 -82.33
C GLU A 489 24.60 -53.12 -81.46
N LYS A 490 25.09 -52.49 -80.37
CA LYS A 490 24.78 -51.11 -79.91
C LYS A 490 23.32 -50.86 -79.49
N LEU A 491 23.06 -50.52 -78.23
CA LEU A 491 23.63 -49.38 -77.49
C LEU A 491 23.36 -49.54 -76.00
#